data_AF-A0A679HPZ0-F1
#
_entry.id   AF-A0A679HPZ0-F1
#
_cell.length_a   1.000
_cell.length_b   1.000
_cell.length_c   1.000
_cell.angle_alpha   90.00
_cell.angle_beta   90.00
_cell.angle_gamma   90.00
#
_symmetry.space_group_name_H-M   'P 1'
#
loop_
_entity.id
_entity.type
_entity.pdbx_description
1 polymer ?
#
loop_
_entity_poly.entity_id
_entity_poly.type
_entity_poly.pdbx_seq_one_letter_code
_entity_poly.pdbx_strand_id
1 'polypeptide(L)'
;MTLSFRLMVVAACAPTALTLCLWDIALPAEESSVSGHIWTQLVKESASLGLPTRFLREVPSQFVKFEFDDLQAFAAEYHPGEHRMVLNRSLSFNAAGGTLRPLNRLTHTEIETLYHELFHAFMDYAATRQEGAGTSLEVFARKQQRCRYSVVLITPVVQRPAETEERFLSDQESWEALNEAWAVFIGWAVWSQLESGHGSGRAIGKPGKSREAWLQRLSTADQEGKIRGYYEPSNPEERLIARKRYLAGASRVSSEEISYLMQNALGYPLDLVHQAQKALHPTVPASDLSCG
;
A
#
# COMPACT_ATOMS: atom_id res chain seq x y z
N MET A 1 43.91 -53.79 -68.48
CA MET A 1 43.72 -54.56 -67.23
C MET A 1 42.65 -53.84 -66.41
N THR A 2 41.57 -54.55 -66.04
CA THR A 2 40.55 -54.28 -64.97
C THR A 2 39.89 -52.88 -64.96
N LEU A 3 38.62 -52.61 -65.33
CA LEU A 3 37.29 -53.23 -65.12
C LEU A 3 36.74 -53.17 -63.67
N SER A 4 35.82 -52.22 -63.41
CA SER A 4 34.61 -52.29 -62.53
C SER A 4 34.10 -50.86 -62.24
N PHE A 5 32.99 -50.32 -62.78
CA PHE A 5 31.54 -50.60 -62.69
C PHE A 5 30.85 -50.35 -61.33
N ARG A 6 29.77 -49.52 -61.41
CA ARG A 6 28.63 -49.28 -60.50
C ARG A 6 28.88 -48.26 -59.36
N LEU A 7 27.96 -47.38 -58.97
CA LEU A 7 26.51 -47.27 -59.16
C LEU A 7 26.06 -45.81 -58.91
N MET A 8 25.11 -45.31 -59.70
CA MET A 8 24.31 -44.11 -59.38
C MET A 8 23.41 -44.38 -58.17
N VAL A 9 23.36 -43.45 -57.21
CA VAL A 9 22.15 -43.20 -56.40
C VAL A 9 21.96 -41.68 -56.31
N VAL A 10 20.92 -41.21 -56.99
CA VAL A 10 20.32 -39.90 -56.77
C VAL A 10 19.26 -40.09 -55.68
N ALA A 11 19.36 -39.34 -54.59
CA ALA A 11 18.26 -39.13 -53.66
C ALA A 11 18.33 -37.69 -53.14
N ALA A 12 17.31 -36.91 -53.51
CA ALA A 12 17.04 -35.58 -53.02
C ALA A 12 16.57 -35.61 -51.56
N CYS A 13 16.87 -34.57 -50.77
CA CYS A 13 15.93 -33.97 -49.81
C CYS A 13 16.50 -32.72 -49.12
N ALA A 14 15.78 -31.61 -49.34
CA ALA A 14 15.50 -30.45 -48.49
C ALA A 14 16.62 -29.53 -47.93
N PRO A 15 16.48 -28.19 -48.07
CA PRO A 15 17.28 -27.21 -47.35
C PRO A 15 16.78 -27.08 -45.91
N THR A 16 17.68 -27.23 -44.93
CA THR A 16 17.43 -26.89 -43.53
C THR A 16 17.36 -25.37 -43.40
N ALA A 17 16.14 -24.85 -43.30
CA ALA A 17 15.89 -23.50 -42.83
C ALA A 17 16.34 -23.41 -41.35
N LEU A 18 17.32 -22.54 -41.09
CA LEU A 18 17.66 -22.09 -39.74
C LEU A 18 16.47 -21.25 -39.23
N THR A 19 15.55 -21.88 -38.52
CA THR A 19 14.52 -21.18 -37.76
C THR A 19 15.19 -20.62 -36.51
N LEU A 20 15.49 -19.32 -36.51
CA LEU A 20 15.75 -18.55 -35.31
C LEU A 20 14.47 -18.60 -34.46
N CYS A 21 14.44 -19.46 -33.44
CA CYS A 21 13.46 -19.36 -32.38
C CYS A 21 13.77 -18.09 -31.58
N LEU A 22 13.12 -16.99 -31.96
CA LEU A 22 12.86 -15.88 -31.06
C LEU A 22 12.05 -16.44 -29.89
N TRP A 23 12.68 -16.51 -28.71
CA TRP A 23 11.95 -16.74 -27.48
C TRP A 23 11.14 -15.48 -27.16
N ASP A 24 9.88 -15.47 -27.61
CA ASP A 24 8.87 -14.63 -27.00
C ASP A 24 8.73 -15.09 -25.55
N ILE A 25 9.26 -14.29 -24.62
CA ILE A 25 8.95 -14.40 -23.20
C ILE A 25 7.50 -13.95 -23.05
N ALA A 26 6.56 -14.86 -23.31
CA ALA A 26 5.19 -14.70 -22.88
C ALA A 26 5.18 -14.80 -21.36
N LEU A 27 4.85 -13.70 -20.67
CA LEU A 27 4.43 -13.76 -19.27
C LEU A 27 3.27 -14.76 -19.15
N PRO A 28 3.27 -15.66 -18.15
CA PRO A 28 2.24 -16.70 -18.06
C PRO A 28 0.88 -16.06 -17.82
N ALA A 29 -0.04 -16.22 -18.78
CA ALA A 29 -1.40 -15.72 -18.70
C ALA A 29 -2.18 -16.25 -17.47
N GLU A 30 -1.75 -17.38 -16.90
CA GLU A 30 -2.35 -17.97 -15.70
C GLU A 30 -2.11 -17.13 -14.42
N GLU A 31 -0.89 -16.63 -14.18
CA GLU A 31 -0.58 -15.84 -12.97
C GLU A 31 -1.31 -14.49 -12.95
N SER A 32 -1.44 -13.86 -14.12
CA SER A 32 -2.21 -12.61 -14.29
C SER A 32 -3.70 -12.84 -13.99
N SER A 33 -4.24 -14.01 -14.34
CA SER A 33 -5.63 -14.36 -14.07
C SER A 33 -5.92 -14.62 -12.58
N VAL A 34 -4.98 -15.25 -11.86
CA VAL A 34 -5.08 -15.51 -10.41
C VAL A 34 -4.98 -14.21 -9.62
N SER A 35 -4.01 -13.37 -9.94
CA SER A 35 -3.84 -12.06 -9.28
C SER A 35 -5.05 -11.16 -9.50
N GLY A 36 -5.57 -11.12 -10.72
CA GLY A 36 -6.81 -10.41 -11.04
C GLY A 36 -8.03 -10.93 -10.27
N HIS A 37 -8.11 -12.25 -10.05
CA HIS A 37 -9.16 -12.85 -9.23
C HIS A 37 -9.05 -12.43 -7.76
N ILE A 38 -7.86 -12.48 -7.17
CA ILE A 38 -7.62 -12.07 -5.77
C ILE A 38 -7.99 -10.59 -5.58
N TRP A 39 -7.55 -9.69 -6.47
CA TRP A 39 -7.92 -8.27 -6.39
C TRP A 39 -9.43 -8.07 -6.46
N THR A 40 -10.10 -8.76 -7.40
CA THR A 40 -11.56 -8.68 -7.56
C THR A 40 -12.30 -9.20 -6.33
N GLN A 41 -11.81 -10.30 -5.75
CA GLN A 41 -12.35 -10.86 -4.50
C GLN A 41 -12.20 -9.87 -3.34
N LEU A 42 -11.00 -9.27 -3.17
CA LEU A 42 -10.74 -8.22 -2.17
C LEU A 42 -11.76 -7.09 -2.27
N VAL A 43 -11.89 -6.46 -3.45
CA VAL A 43 -12.82 -5.34 -3.67
C VAL A 43 -14.27 -5.75 -3.34
N LYS A 44 -14.69 -6.95 -3.76
CA LYS A 44 -16.04 -7.47 -3.54
C LYS A 44 -16.31 -7.73 -2.06
N GLU A 45 -15.40 -8.42 -1.38
CA GLU A 45 -15.55 -8.74 0.04
C GLU A 45 -15.52 -7.50 0.91
N SER A 46 -14.60 -6.56 0.65
CA SER A 46 -14.56 -5.27 1.32
C SER A 46 -15.88 -4.51 1.17
N ALA A 47 -16.45 -4.46 -0.03
CA ALA A 47 -17.74 -3.83 -0.27
C ALA A 47 -18.90 -4.53 0.47
N SER A 48 -18.84 -5.87 0.58
CA SER A 48 -19.84 -6.67 1.31
C SER A 48 -19.79 -6.43 2.82
N LEU A 49 -18.58 -6.23 3.37
CA LEU A 49 -18.36 -5.83 4.76
C LEU A 49 -18.61 -4.34 5.00
N GLY A 50 -18.87 -3.57 3.94
CA GLY A 50 -19.07 -2.14 4.02
C GLY A 50 -17.80 -1.36 4.34
N LEU A 51 -16.63 -1.94 4.05
CA LEU A 51 -15.33 -1.27 4.17
C LEU A 51 -15.13 -0.26 3.03
N PRO A 52 -14.23 0.71 3.22
CA PRO A 52 -13.78 1.60 2.16
C PRO A 52 -13.19 0.81 0.99
N THR A 53 -13.67 1.09 -0.22
CA THR A 53 -13.16 0.47 -1.45
C THR A 53 -12.77 1.46 -2.53
N ARG A 54 -12.83 2.77 -2.25
CA ARG A 54 -12.66 3.79 -3.30
C ARG A 54 -11.29 3.68 -3.96
N PHE A 55 -10.20 3.76 -3.19
CA PHE A 55 -8.85 3.61 -3.73
C PHE A 55 -8.61 2.22 -4.37
N LEU A 56 -9.17 1.15 -3.77
CA LEU A 56 -9.05 -0.22 -4.32
C LEU A 56 -9.66 -0.35 -5.73
N ARG A 57 -10.73 0.40 -6.02
CA ARG A 57 -11.40 0.38 -7.32
C ARG A 57 -10.67 1.20 -8.38
N GLU A 58 -9.76 2.07 -7.98
CA GLU A 58 -8.97 2.88 -8.93
C GLU A 58 -7.82 2.08 -9.54
N VAL A 59 -7.28 1.11 -8.80
CA VAL A 59 -6.20 0.24 -9.27
C VAL A 59 -6.77 -0.85 -10.20
N PRO A 60 -6.23 -1.02 -11.42
CA PRO A 60 -6.59 -2.12 -12.30
C PRO A 60 -6.30 -3.47 -11.65
N SER A 61 -7.21 -4.44 -11.80
CA SER A 61 -7.11 -5.75 -11.13
C SER A 61 -5.82 -6.51 -11.44
N GLN A 62 -5.18 -6.24 -12.58
CA GLN A 62 -3.96 -6.87 -13.05
C GLN A 62 -2.69 -6.07 -12.73
N PHE A 63 -2.80 -4.92 -12.06
CA PHE A 63 -1.64 -4.09 -11.71
C PHE A 63 -0.76 -4.79 -10.67
N VAL A 64 -1.38 -5.37 -9.64
CA VAL A 64 -0.69 -6.07 -8.56
C VAL A 64 -0.59 -7.57 -8.85
N LYS A 65 0.61 -8.13 -8.72
CA LYS A 65 0.87 -9.58 -8.73
C LYS A 65 0.82 -10.11 -7.31
N PHE A 66 -0.09 -11.03 -7.02
CA PHE A 66 -0.22 -11.61 -5.69
C PHE A 66 0.54 -12.92 -5.57
N GLU A 67 1.28 -13.06 -4.48
CA GLU A 67 1.99 -14.27 -4.10
C GLU A 67 1.71 -14.61 -2.64
N PHE A 68 1.84 -15.88 -2.28
CA PHE A 68 1.75 -16.34 -0.90
C PHE A 68 3.06 -16.94 -0.45
N ASP A 69 3.65 -16.41 0.62
CA ASP A 69 4.90 -16.91 1.21
C ASP A 69 4.88 -16.86 2.74
N ASP A 70 5.82 -17.55 3.38
CA ASP A 70 5.95 -17.61 4.84
C ASP A 70 6.66 -16.35 5.38
N LEU A 71 5.93 -15.23 5.40
CA LEU A 71 6.39 -13.99 6.02
C LEU A 71 6.52 -14.18 7.55
N GLN A 72 7.70 -13.90 8.11
CA GLN A 72 7.94 -14.14 9.54
C GLN A 72 7.30 -13.07 10.45
N ALA A 73 7.27 -11.82 10.00
CA ALA A 73 6.92 -10.68 10.86
C ALA A 73 5.67 -9.90 10.40
N PHE A 74 5.19 -10.14 9.19
CA PHE A 74 4.16 -9.32 8.55
C PHE A 74 3.06 -10.18 7.93
N ALA A 75 1.85 -9.63 7.84
CA ALA A 75 0.73 -10.29 7.18
C ALA A 75 0.79 -10.08 5.65
N ALA A 76 1.34 -8.95 5.20
CA ALA A 76 1.54 -8.63 3.80
C ALA A 76 2.79 -7.74 3.65
N GLU A 77 3.35 -7.69 2.45
CA GLU A 77 4.44 -6.80 2.06
C GLU A 77 4.28 -6.43 0.57
N TYR A 78 4.35 -5.13 0.25
CA TYR A 78 4.32 -4.65 -1.11
C TYR A 78 5.70 -4.24 -1.64
N HIS A 79 6.04 -4.71 -2.84
CA HIS A 79 7.27 -4.37 -3.55
C HIS A 79 6.94 -3.52 -4.80
N PRO A 80 7.13 -2.18 -4.75
CA PRO A 80 6.73 -1.29 -5.84
C PRO A 80 7.48 -1.55 -7.14
N GLY A 81 8.76 -1.90 -7.09
CA GLY A 81 9.56 -2.15 -8.31
C GLY A 81 9.07 -3.33 -9.16
N GLU A 82 8.28 -4.24 -8.58
CA GLU A 82 7.79 -5.45 -9.25
C GLU A 82 6.25 -5.47 -9.34
N HIS A 83 5.59 -4.44 -8.79
CA HIS A 83 4.15 -4.38 -8.49
C HIS A 83 3.66 -5.67 -7.82
N ARG A 84 4.42 -6.16 -6.85
CA ARG A 84 4.25 -7.49 -6.25
C ARG A 84 3.79 -7.36 -4.80
N MET A 85 2.71 -8.06 -4.47
CA MET A 85 2.15 -8.16 -3.12
C MET A 85 2.37 -9.57 -2.59
N VAL A 86 3.24 -9.69 -1.60
CA VAL A 86 3.45 -10.96 -0.88
C VAL A 86 2.51 -10.98 0.29
N LEU A 87 1.65 -11.99 0.33
CA LEU A 87 0.75 -12.25 1.45
C LEU A 87 1.32 -13.38 2.29
N ASN A 88 1.26 -13.26 3.60
CA ASN A 88 1.61 -14.35 4.49
C ASN A 88 0.76 -15.58 4.14
N ARG A 89 1.36 -16.77 4.06
CA ARG A 89 0.64 -18.01 3.76
C ARG A 89 -0.52 -18.25 4.71
N SER A 90 -0.46 -17.77 5.95
CA SER A 90 -1.58 -17.80 6.92
C SER A 90 -2.84 -17.06 6.43
N LEU A 91 -2.69 -16.08 5.54
CA LEU A 91 -3.81 -15.36 4.91
C LEU A 91 -4.48 -16.16 3.79
N SER A 92 -3.92 -17.28 3.36
CA SER A 92 -4.52 -18.12 2.33
C SER A 92 -5.50 -19.16 2.90
N PHE A 93 -6.50 -19.55 2.11
CA PHE A 93 -7.46 -20.57 2.53
C PHE A 93 -6.74 -21.89 2.87
N ASN A 94 -6.91 -22.35 4.11
CA ASN A 94 -6.21 -23.52 4.67
C ASN A 94 -4.66 -23.47 4.55
N ALA A 95 -4.06 -22.26 4.50
CA ALA A 95 -2.63 -22.09 4.30
C ALA A 95 -2.09 -22.72 2.99
N ALA A 96 -2.95 -22.88 1.96
CA ALA A 96 -2.61 -23.57 0.72
C ALA A 96 -1.94 -22.67 -0.35
N GLY A 97 -1.93 -21.35 -0.15
CA GLY A 97 -1.25 -20.40 -1.05
C GLY A 97 -1.93 -20.12 -2.39
N GLY A 98 -3.21 -20.50 -2.57
CA GLY A 98 -3.92 -20.33 -3.86
C GLY A 98 -5.00 -19.25 -3.88
N THR A 99 -5.56 -18.87 -2.73
CA THR A 99 -6.62 -17.86 -2.63
C THR A 99 -6.64 -17.25 -1.24
N LEU A 100 -7.03 -15.98 -1.14
CA LEU A 100 -7.16 -15.28 0.13
C LEU A 100 -8.31 -15.86 0.96
N ARG A 101 -8.12 -16.03 2.26
CA ARG A 101 -9.21 -16.30 3.21
C ARG A 101 -10.22 -15.16 3.17
N PRO A 102 -11.50 -15.44 3.46
CA PRO A 102 -12.50 -14.39 3.60
C PRO A 102 -12.06 -13.30 4.59
N LEU A 103 -12.22 -12.03 4.23
CA LEU A 103 -11.79 -10.87 5.02
C LEU A 103 -12.39 -10.85 6.42
N ASN A 104 -13.61 -11.39 6.60
CA ASN A 104 -14.26 -11.49 7.91
C ASN A 104 -13.66 -12.57 8.83
N ARG A 105 -12.70 -13.36 8.34
CA ARG A 105 -11.94 -14.34 9.12
C ARG A 105 -10.52 -13.89 9.43
N LEU A 106 -10.11 -12.74 8.92
CA LEU A 106 -8.81 -12.15 9.23
C LEU A 106 -8.86 -11.47 10.60
N THR A 107 -7.74 -11.51 11.32
CA THR A 107 -7.57 -10.78 12.57
C THR A 107 -7.46 -9.28 12.33
N HIS A 108 -7.54 -8.52 13.42
CA HIS A 108 -7.44 -7.06 13.36
C HIS A 108 -6.09 -6.62 12.76
N THR A 109 -5.00 -7.21 13.22
CA THR A 109 -3.64 -6.93 12.72
C THR A 109 -3.49 -7.34 11.25
N GLU A 110 -4.08 -8.47 10.84
CA GLU A 110 -4.01 -8.90 9.44
C GLU A 110 -4.76 -7.94 8.50
N ILE A 111 -5.95 -7.45 8.88
CA ILE A 111 -6.68 -6.44 8.10
C ILE A 111 -5.93 -5.11 8.06
N GLU A 112 -5.42 -4.67 9.20
CA GLU A 112 -4.66 -3.43 9.33
C GLU A 112 -3.44 -3.43 8.40
N THR A 113 -2.60 -4.47 8.47
CA THR A 113 -1.43 -4.63 7.60
C THR A 113 -1.84 -4.81 6.14
N LEU A 114 -2.84 -5.63 5.83
CA LEU A 114 -3.28 -5.82 4.44
C LEU A 114 -3.70 -4.50 3.79
N TYR A 115 -4.48 -3.67 4.48
CA TYR A 115 -4.93 -2.39 3.94
C TYR A 115 -3.83 -1.32 3.90
N HIS A 116 -2.85 -1.40 4.80
CA HIS A 116 -1.63 -0.60 4.75
C HIS A 116 -0.87 -0.89 3.43
N GLU A 117 -0.58 -2.16 3.15
CA GLU A 117 0.14 -2.56 1.93
C GLU A 117 -0.66 -2.29 0.64
N LEU A 118 -1.98 -2.56 0.65
CA LEU A 118 -2.83 -2.24 -0.49
C LEU A 118 -2.84 -0.74 -0.80
N PHE A 119 -2.66 0.12 0.20
CA PHE A 119 -2.54 1.56 -0.01
C PHE A 119 -1.22 1.92 -0.69
N HIS A 120 -0.11 1.28 -0.32
CA HIS A 120 1.16 1.43 -1.04
C HIS A 120 1.04 1.04 -2.52
N ALA A 121 0.36 -0.07 -2.81
CA ALA A 121 0.09 -0.48 -4.20
C ALA A 121 -0.73 0.57 -4.97
N PHE A 122 -1.69 1.21 -4.31
CA PHE A 122 -2.46 2.29 -4.92
C PHE A 122 -1.63 3.56 -5.13
N MET A 123 -0.78 3.95 -4.18
CA MET A 123 0.10 5.12 -4.33
C MET A 123 1.14 4.90 -5.45
N ASP A 124 1.65 3.68 -5.59
CA ASP A 124 2.51 3.27 -6.69
C ASP A 124 1.74 3.35 -8.03
N TYR A 125 0.56 2.74 -8.12
CA TYR A 125 -0.30 2.88 -9.31
C TYR A 125 -0.57 4.34 -9.66
N ALA A 126 -0.92 5.17 -8.66
CA ALA A 126 -1.19 6.59 -8.86
C ALA A 126 0.03 7.31 -9.46
N ALA A 127 1.24 7.01 -8.98
CA ALA A 127 2.49 7.59 -9.48
C ALA A 127 2.87 7.11 -10.90
N THR A 128 2.43 5.92 -11.32
CA THR A 128 2.67 5.42 -12.70
C THR A 128 1.74 6.06 -13.75
N ARG A 129 0.68 6.75 -13.36
CA ARG A 129 -0.23 7.43 -14.30
C ARG A 129 0.51 8.63 -14.91
N GLN A 130 0.49 8.74 -16.25
CA GLN A 130 1.23 9.78 -16.98
C GLN A 130 1.02 11.19 -16.40
N GLU A 131 2.12 11.96 -16.36
CA GLU A 131 2.16 13.36 -15.96
C GLU A 131 1.09 14.16 -16.72
N GLY A 132 0.12 14.73 -15.98
CA GLY A 132 -1.02 15.47 -16.53
C GLY A 132 -2.39 14.82 -16.28
N ALA A 133 -2.42 13.53 -15.88
CA ALA A 133 -3.63 12.81 -15.46
C ALA A 133 -3.58 12.36 -13.99
N GLY A 134 -2.67 12.97 -13.21
CA GLY A 134 -2.49 12.70 -11.79
C GLY A 134 -3.80 12.87 -11.04
N THR A 135 -4.08 11.97 -10.10
CA THR A 135 -5.29 12.09 -9.28
C THR A 135 -5.14 13.33 -8.40
N SER A 136 -6.27 13.91 -7.97
CA SER A 136 -6.24 15.00 -6.98
C SER A 136 -5.44 14.62 -5.72
N LEU A 137 -5.38 13.33 -5.38
CA LEU A 137 -4.61 12.81 -4.25
C LEU A 137 -3.11 12.82 -4.48
N GLU A 138 -2.63 12.50 -5.69
CA GLU A 138 -1.20 12.55 -6.00
C GLU A 138 -0.67 13.99 -5.91
N VAL A 139 -1.39 14.95 -6.48
CA VAL A 139 -1.03 16.38 -6.40
C VAL A 139 -0.98 16.85 -4.95
N PHE A 140 -1.96 16.45 -4.15
CA PHE A 140 -1.97 16.73 -2.72
C PHE A 140 -0.79 16.07 -1.99
N ALA A 141 -0.50 14.79 -2.28
CA ALA A 141 0.63 14.07 -1.70
C ALA A 141 1.98 14.75 -2.02
N ARG A 142 2.21 15.17 -3.27
CA ARG A 142 3.45 15.87 -3.64
C ARG A 142 3.58 17.23 -2.97
N LYS A 143 2.47 17.94 -2.74
CA LYS A 143 2.48 19.15 -1.93
C LYS A 143 2.89 18.83 -0.49
N GLN A 144 2.23 17.86 0.16
CA GLN A 144 2.54 17.50 1.54
C GLN A 144 3.97 16.98 1.71
N GLN A 145 4.48 16.20 0.75
CA GLN A 145 5.86 15.72 0.71
C GLN A 145 6.83 16.91 0.86
N ARG A 146 6.68 17.95 0.05
CA ARG A 146 7.55 19.14 0.06
C ARG A 146 7.35 20.00 1.30
N CYS A 147 6.10 20.16 1.74
CA CYS A 147 5.74 21.10 2.80
C CYS A 147 5.97 20.57 4.21
N ARG A 148 5.71 19.28 4.44
CA ARG A 148 5.63 18.68 5.78
C ARG A 148 6.64 17.57 6.02
N TYR A 149 7.04 16.87 4.97
CA TYR A 149 7.91 15.69 5.08
C TYR A 149 9.35 15.95 4.62
N SER A 150 9.67 17.12 4.06
CA SER A 150 11.05 17.52 3.75
C SER A 150 11.86 17.82 5.01
N VAL A 151 11.20 18.29 6.07
CA VAL A 151 11.79 18.49 7.40
C VAL A 151 10.83 17.94 8.44
N VAL A 152 11.28 16.94 9.20
CA VAL A 152 10.47 16.27 10.22
C VAL A 152 11.17 16.27 11.56
N LEU A 153 10.39 16.19 12.64
CA LEU A 153 10.86 15.79 13.94
C LEU A 153 10.74 14.26 14.03
N ILE A 154 11.80 13.60 14.47
CA ILE A 154 11.82 12.16 14.77
C ILE A 154 11.94 11.93 16.27
N THR A 155 11.50 10.76 16.71
CA THR A 155 11.81 10.25 18.06
C THR A 155 12.96 9.24 17.92
N PRO A 156 14.23 9.64 18.17
CA PRO A 156 15.39 8.78 17.91
C PRO A 156 15.39 7.51 18.77
N VAL A 157 14.80 7.57 19.97
CA VAL A 157 14.64 6.43 20.88
C VAL A 157 13.16 6.28 21.21
N VAL A 158 12.51 5.21 20.72
CA VAL A 158 11.06 4.99 20.84
C VAL A 158 10.57 5.06 22.30
N GLN A 159 11.40 4.64 23.25
CA GLN A 159 11.10 4.65 24.69
C GLN A 159 11.18 6.05 25.33
N ARG A 160 11.66 7.06 24.59
CA ARG A 160 11.81 8.45 25.05
C ARG A 160 11.04 9.40 24.14
N PRO A 161 9.70 9.36 24.14
CA PRO A 161 8.85 10.11 23.20
C PRO A 161 8.97 11.64 23.32
N ALA A 162 9.50 12.15 24.43
CA ALA A 162 9.74 13.58 24.63
C ALA A 162 11.07 14.07 24.03
N GLU A 163 12.00 13.15 23.73
CA GLU A 163 13.25 13.48 23.05
C GLU A 163 12.97 13.48 21.54
N THR A 164 13.08 14.66 20.92
CA THR A 164 12.87 14.83 19.48
C THR A 164 14.08 15.44 18.80
N GLU A 165 14.34 15.03 17.57
CA GLU A 165 15.44 15.52 16.74
C GLU A 165 14.88 15.97 15.39
N GLU A 166 15.33 17.14 14.90
CA GLU A 166 14.97 17.64 13.58
C GLU A 166 15.81 16.93 12.49
N ARG A 167 15.15 16.53 11.40
CA ARG A 167 15.75 15.85 10.26
C ARG A 167 15.31 16.45 8.96
N PHE A 168 16.28 16.73 8.11
CA PHE A 168 16.09 17.08 6.70
C PHE A 168 16.11 15.78 5.90
N LEU A 169 15.01 15.48 5.23
CA LEU A 169 14.85 14.26 4.46
C LEU A 169 15.17 14.52 3.00
N SER A 170 15.81 13.54 2.36
CA SER A 170 15.92 13.52 0.89
C SER A 170 14.54 13.42 0.23
N ASP A 171 14.46 13.64 -1.08
CA ASP A 171 13.21 13.47 -1.83
C ASP A 171 12.64 12.05 -1.69
N GLN A 172 13.51 11.03 -1.62
CA GLN A 172 13.09 9.65 -1.42
C GLN A 172 12.58 9.41 0.01
N GLU A 173 13.34 9.82 1.03
CA GLU A 173 12.96 9.63 2.43
C GLU A 173 11.69 10.42 2.79
N SER A 174 11.51 11.62 2.23
CA SER A 174 10.30 12.41 2.42
C SER A 174 9.07 11.78 1.78
N TRP A 175 9.22 11.16 0.60
CA TRP A 175 8.15 10.39 -0.04
C TRP A 175 7.79 9.17 0.79
N GLU A 176 8.79 8.43 1.26
CA GLU A 176 8.61 7.25 2.10
C GLU A 176 7.93 7.61 3.42
N ALA A 177 8.42 8.64 4.13
CA ALA A 177 7.83 9.12 5.38
C ALA A 177 6.34 9.50 5.22
N LEU A 178 5.98 10.14 4.10
CA LEU A 178 4.58 10.46 3.77
C LEU A 178 3.78 9.20 3.51
N ASN A 179 4.27 8.33 2.63
CA ASN A 179 3.56 7.14 2.18
C ASN A 179 3.30 6.18 3.34
N GLU A 180 4.29 5.96 4.21
CA GLU A 180 4.18 5.16 5.43
C GLU A 180 3.18 5.77 6.42
N ALA A 181 3.26 7.08 6.66
CA ALA A 181 2.36 7.76 7.60
C ALA A 181 0.89 7.65 7.13
N TRP A 182 0.65 7.82 5.84
CA TRP A 182 -0.68 7.69 5.25
C TRP A 182 -1.17 6.23 5.26
N ALA A 183 -0.31 5.26 4.93
CA ALA A 183 -0.66 3.85 4.96
C ALA A 183 -1.00 3.36 6.39
N VAL A 184 -0.26 3.82 7.42
CA VAL A 184 -0.61 3.60 8.83
C VAL A 184 -2.03 4.08 9.14
N PHE A 185 -2.39 5.29 8.69
CA PHE A 185 -3.75 5.80 8.88
C PHE A 185 -4.80 4.96 8.15
N ILE A 186 -4.54 4.55 6.90
CA ILE A 186 -5.49 3.77 6.10
C ILE A 186 -5.75 2.40 6.74
N GLY A 187 -4.70 1.67 7.12
CA GLY A 187 -4.82 0.40 7.83
C GLY A 187 -5.63 0.56 9.12
N TRP A 188 -5.26 1.55 9.96
CA TRP A 188 -5.95 1.85 11.21
C TRP A 188 -7.44 2.18 11.02
N ALA A 189 -7.77 3.01 10.01
CA ALA A 189 -9.12 3.49 9.78
C ALA A 189 -10.06 2.36 9.37
N VAL A 190 -9.60 1.47 8.48
CA VAL A 190 -10.38 0.36 7.94
C VAL A 190 -10.63 -0.70 9.02
N TRP A 191 -9.59 -1.08 9.76
CA TRP A 191 -9.75 -2.03 10.86
C TRP A 191 -10.69 -1.45 11.93
N SER A 192 -10.49 -0.20 12.35
CA SER A 192 -11.31 0.43 13.39
C SER A 192 -12.79 0.52 13.01
N GLN A 193 -13.09 0.65 11.72
CA GLN A 193 -14.46 0.61 11.20
C GLN A 193 -15.12 -0.78 11.36
N LEU A 194 -14.41 -1.87 11.11
CA LEU A 194 -14.95 -3.23 11.29
C LEU A 194 -15.36 -3.49 12.73
N GLU A 195 -14.52 -3.09 13.68
CA GLU A 195 -14.79 -3.28 15.11
C GLU A 195 -15.98 -2.44 15.57
N SER A 196 -16.02 -1.17 15.19
CA SER A 196 -17.07 -0.23 15.61
C SER A 196 -18.46 -0.63 15.05
N GLY A 197 -18.47 -1.40 13.96
CA GLY A 197 -19.68 -1.90 13.31
C GLY A 197 -20.14 -3.28 13.76
N HIS A 198 -19.53 -3.92 14.77
CA HIS A 198 -19.77 -5.33 15.13
C HIS A 198 -19.75 -6.27 13.90
N GLY A 199 -18.83 -6.04 12.97
CA GLY A 199 -18.74 -6.78 11.70
C GLY A 199 -19.52 -6.20 10.51
N SER A 200 -20.34 -5.15 10.71
CA SER A 200 -20.96 -4.37 9.64
C SER A 200 -20.25 -3.01 9.50
N GLY A 201 -19.24 -2.93 8.63
CA GLY A 201 -18.48 -1.71 8.35
C GLY A 201 -19.35 -0.53 7.90
N ARG A 202 -20.56 -0.74 7.35
CA ARG A 202 -21.48 0.37 6.98
C ARG A 202 -21.94 1.21 8.17
N ALA A 203 -21.74 0.76 9.41
CA ALA A 203 -22.29 1.36 10.61
C ALA A 203 -21.77 2.79 10.87
N ILE A 204 -20.51 3.10 10.55
CA ILE A 204 -19.93 4.43 10.82
C ILE A 204 -20.40 5.49 9.81
N GLY A 205 -20.85 5.06 8.64
CA GLY A 205 -21.33 5.93 7.57
C GLY A 205 -22.65 6.64 7.93
N LYS A 206 -23.36 6.18 8.96
CA LYS A 206 -24.59 6.81 9.47
C LYS A 206 -24.35 7.40 10.86
N PRO A 207 -25.02 8.51 11.23
CA PRO A 207 -24.99 9.02 12.60
C PRO A 207 -25.45 7.95 13.60
N GLY A 208 -24.77 7.86 14.74
CA GLY A 208 -25.12 6.94 15.82
C GLY A 208 -23.91 6.44 16.61
N LYS A 209 -24.16 5.52 17.57
CA LYS A 209 -23.16 5.03 18.53
C LYS A 209 -21.89 4.48 17.89
N SER A 210 -21.99 3.74 16.79
CA SER A 210 -20.83 3.20 16.08
C SER A 210 -19.93 4.30 15.51
N ARG A 211 -20.53 5.38 14.99
CA ARG A 211 -19.77 6.53 14.49
C ARG A 211 -19.10 7.29 15.63
N GLU A 212 -19.83 7.54 16.72
CA GLU A 212 -19.30 8.21 17.91
C GLU A 212 -18.12 7.42 18.52
N ALA A 213 -18.26 6.09 18.63
CA ALA A 213 -17.18 5.21 19.09
C ALA A 213 -15.96 5.26 18.17
N TRP A 214 -16.17 5.24 16.84
CA TRP A 214 -15.07 5.35 15.88
C TRP A 214 -14.35 6.71 15.98
N LEU A 215 -15.09 7.81 16.11
CA LEU A 215 -14.52 9.16 16.29
C LEU A 215 -13.74 9.30 17.60
N GLN A 216 -14.26 8.71 18.69
CA GLN A 216 -13.54 8.68 19.97
C GLN A 216 -12.23 7.92 19.85
N ARG A 217 -12.24 6.78 19.15
CA ARG A 217 -11.02 6.00 18.88
C ARG A 217 -10.02 6.75 18.00
N LEU A 218 -10.49 7.51 17.00
CA LEU A 218 -9.64 8.38 16.20
C LEU A 218 -8.92 9.41 17.07
N SER A 219 -9.66 10.09 17.95
CA SER A 219 -9.08 11.08 18.86
C SER A 219 -8.05 10.47 19.81
N THR A 220 -8.35 9.29 20.38
CA THR A 220 -7.41 8.56 21.23
C THR A 220 -6.16 8.11 20.46
N ALA A 221 -6.32 7.59 19.24
CA ALA A 221 -5.20 7.15 18.40
C ALA A 221 -4.28 8.31 18.00
N ASP A 222 -4.85 9.49 17.74
CA ASP A 222 -4.09 10.73 17.51
C ASP A 222 -3.29 11.15 18.75
N GLN A 223 -3.92 11.15 19.93
CA GLN A 223 -3.26 11.50 21.20
C GLN A 223 -2.15 10.53 21.58
N GLU A 224 -2.36 9.23 21.38
CA GLU A 224 -1.39 8.18 21.70
C GLU A 224 -0.28 8.07 20.64
N GLY A 225 -0.35 8.83 19.55
CA GLY A 225 0.62 8.77 18.46
C GLY A 225 0.61 7.43 17.72
N LYS A 226 -0.54 6.74 17.67
CA LYS A 226 -0.71 5.49 16.91
C LYS A 226 -0.70 5.73 15.40
N ILE A 227 -1.07 6.94 14.97
CA ILE A 227 -1.14 7.34 13.56
C ILE A 227 0.11 8.14 13.20
N ARG A 228 1.28 7.55 13.47
CA ARG A 228 2.59 8.12 13.11
C ARG A 228 3.27 7.21 12.10
N GLY A 229 3.85 7.82 11.07
CA GLY A 229 4.69 7.10 10.11
C GLY A 229 6.11 6.91 10.62
N TYR A 230 6.91 6.32 9.75
CA TYR A 230 8.35 6.23 9.87
C TYR A 230 8.95 6.32 8.46
N TYR A 231 10.27 6.35 8.37
CA TYR A 231 10.99 6.12 7.13
C TYR A 231 12.24 5.28 7.40
N GLU A 232 12.75 4.61 6.38
CA GLU A 232 14.04 3.95 6.39
C GLU A 232 15.13 4.92 5.90
N PRO A 233 16.19 5.16 6.69
CA PRO A 233 17.27 6.04 6.27
C PRO A 233 17.92 5.55 4.96
N SER A 234 18.12 6.46 4.01
CA SER A 234 18.81 6.14 2.76
C SER A 234 20.29 5.82 2.99
N ASN A 235 20.91 6.43 4.02
CA ASN A 235 22.29 6.17 4.41
C ASN A 235 22.43 4.75 5.02
N PRO A 236 23.21 3.84 4.41
CA PRO A 236 23.44 2.50 4.97
C PRO A 236 24.06 2.50 6.37
N GLU A 237 24.96 3.44 6.68
CA GLU A 237 25.59 3.53 8.00
C GLU A 237 24.57 3.89 9.08
N GLU A 238 23.60 4.74 8.75
CA GLU A 238 22.51 5.07 9.66
C GLU A 238 21.58 3.87 9.88
N ARG A 239 21.30 3.08 8.83
CA ARG A 239 20.47 1.87 8.95
C ARG A 239 21.08 0.79 9.85
N LEU A 240 22.41 0.78 10.01
CA LEU A 240 23.07 -0.10 10.99
C LEU A 240 22.68 0.25 12.43
N ILE A 241 22.38 1.52 12.69
CA ILE A 241 22.00 2.02 14.02
C ILE A 241 20.48 1.92 14.21
N ALA A 242 19.71 2.39 13.22
CA ALA A 242 18.26 2.39 13.26
C ALA A 242 17.71 2.06 11.88
N ARG A 243 17.13 0.85 11.73
CA ARG A 243 16.48 0.43 10.48
C ARG A 243 15.32 1.34 10.08
N LYS A 244 14.58 1.86 11.08
CA LYS A 244 13.44 2.76 10.92
C LYS A 244 13.58 3.97 11.84
N ARG A 245 13.23 5.14 11.34
CA ARG A 245 13.12 6.39 12.11
C ARG A 245 11.65 6.78 12.23
N TYR A 246 11.12 6.70 13.44
CA TYR A 246 9.72 7.05 13.70
C TYR A 246 9.54 8.55 13.80
N LEU A 247 8.51 9.05 13.13
CA LEU A 247 8.10 10.45 13.23
C LEU A 247 7.66 10.76 14.66
N ALA A 248 8.10 11.90 15.17
CA ALA A 248 7.65 12.43 16.45
C ALA A 248 6.19 12.86 16.36
N GLY A 249 5.54 13.01 17.52
CA GLY A 249 4.13 13.42 17.58
C GLY A 249 3.84 14.75 16.88
N ALA A 250 4.80 15.67 16.80
CA ALA A 250 4.64 16.95 16.11
C ALA A 250 4.66 16.81 14.57
N SER A 251 5.28 15.75 14.03
CA SER A 251 5.36 15.44 12.60
C SER A 251 4.47 14.27 12.19
N ARG A 252 3.45 13.96 12.99
CA ARG A 252 2.41 12.99 12.61
C ARG A 252 1.53 13.53 11.48
N VAL A 253 0.72 12.63 10.91
CA VAL A 253 -0.26 12.98 9.88
C VAL A 253 -1.18 14.10 10.40
N SER A 254 -1.31 15.17 9.63
CA SER A 254 -2.16 16.31 10.03
C SER A 254 -3.64 16.00 9.89
N SER A 255 -4.47 16.83 10.53
CA SER A 255 -5.93 16.74 10.38
C SER A 255 -6.40 17.05 8.97
N GLU A 256 -5.69 17.91 8.23
CA GLU A 256 -5.95 18.17 6.81
C GLU A 256 -5.70 16.92 5.96
N GLU A 257 -4.56 16.26 6.16
CA GLU A 257 -4.21 15.01 5.47
C GLU A 257 -5.19 13.88 5.78
N ILE A 258 -5.53 13.67 7.06
CA ILE A 258 -6.54 12.69 7.45
C ILE A 258 -7.87 12.98 6.77
N SER A 259 -8.32 14.24 6.79
CA SER A 259 -9.59 14.63 6.15
C SER A 259 -9.56 14.35 4.65
N TYR A 260 -8.44 14.66 4.00
CA TYR A 260 -8.23 14.44 2.58
C TYR A 260 -8.23 12.95 2.21
N LEU A 261 -7.54 12.11 2.99
CA LEU A 261 -7.52 10.65 2.82
C LEU A 261 -8.90 10.05 3.04
N MET A 262 -9.61 10.47 4.08
CA MET A 262 -10.97 10.03 4.36
C MET A 262 -11.91 10.31 3.20
N GLN A 263 -11.84 11.49 2.60
CA GLN A 263 -12.69 11.87 1.48
C GLN A 263 -12.27 11.20 0.16
N ASN A 264 -10.97 11.27 -0.18
CA ASN A 264 -10.49 10.97 -1.52
C ASN A 264 -9.99 9.52 -1.68
N ALA A 265 -9.37 8.94 -0.65
CA ALA A 265 -8.93 7.54 -0.69
C ALA A 265 -9.99 6.57 -0.15
N LEU A 266 -10.60 6.89 1.00
CA LEU A 266 -11.57 6.01 1.66
C LEU A 266 -13.01 6.22 1.17
N GLY A 267 -13.34 7.41 0.68
CA GLY A 267 -14.69 7.73 0.18
C GLY A 267 -15.72 7.89 1.29
N TYR A 268 -15.32 8.37 2.46
CA TYR A 268 -16.24 8.64 3.56
C TYR A 268 -17.16 9.86 3.29
N PRO A 269 -18.37 9.88 3.87
CA PRO A 269 -19.27 11.03 3.81
C PRO A 269 -18.65 12.30 4.41
N LEU A 270 -18.91 13.46 3.79
CA LEU A 270 -18.36 14.76 4.23
C LEU A 270 -18.70 15.12 5.67
N ASP A 271 -19.89 14.75 6.16
CA ASP A 271 -20.29 15.00 7.54
C ASP A 271 -19.43 14.21 8.54
N LEU A 272 -19.01 12.99 8.18
CA LEU A 272 -18.06 12.21 8.97
C LEU A 272 -16.65 12.81 8.89
N VAL A 273 -16.21 13.24 7.72
CA VAL A 273 -14.91 13.90 7.52
C VAL A 273 -14.79 15.15 8.40
N HIS A 274 -15.80 16.02 8.39
CA HIS A 274 -15.79 17.23 9.22
C HIS A 274 -15.80 16.93 10.73
N GLN A 275 -16.48 15.85 11.16
CA GLN A 275 -16.46 15.43 12.57
C GLN A 275 -15.09 14.88 12.96
N ALA A 276 -14.47 14.07 12.11
CA ALA A 276 -13.12 13.56 12.31
C ALA A 276 -12.09 14.68 12.42
N GLN A 277 -12.16 15.67 11.52
CA GLN A 277 -11.27 16.84 11.56
C GLN A 277 -11.34 17.59 12.89
N LYS A 278 -12.55 17.72 13.48
CA LYS A 278 -12.78 18.36 14.78
C LYS A 278 -12.29 17.52 15.97
N ALA A 279 -12.22 16.20 15.82
CA ALA A 279 -11.79 15.28 16.87
C ALA A 279 -10.25 15.16 16.98
N LEU A 280 -9.53 15.62 15.96
CA LEU A 280 -8.08 15.57 15.85
C LEU A 280 -7.43 16.82 16.45
N HIS A 281 -6.26 16.65 17.06
CA HIS A 281 -5.52 17.79 17.59
C HIS A 281 -4.76 18.48 16.45
N PRO A 282 -4.58 19.81 16.52
CA PRO A 282 -3.74 20.53 15.58
C PRO A 282 -2.31 19.99 15.62
N THR A 283 -1.73 19.73 14.45
CA THR A 283 -0.29 19.52 14.30
C THR A 283 0.40 20.86 14.07
N VAL A 284 1.72 20.94 14.32
CA VAL A 284 2.50 22.12 13.95
C VAL A 284 2.34 22.36 12.44
N PRO A 285 2.08 23.60 11.99
CA PRO A 285 1.99 23.93 10.58
C PRO A 285 3.27 23.54 9.84
N ALA A 286 3.16 23.30 8.52
CA ALA A 286 4.34 23.30 7.66
C ALA A 286 5.14 24.58 7.91
N SER A 287 6.47 24.54 7.83
CA SER A 287 7.25 25.78 7.90
C SER A 287 6.82 26.69 6.74
N ASP A 288 6.35 27.90 7.07
CA ASP A 288 5.79 28.86 6.09
C ASP A 288 6.77 29.26 4.97
N LEU A 289 8.05 28.91 5.10
CA LEU A 289 9.11 29.30 4.18
C LEU A 289 9.06 28.59 2.81
N SER A 290 8.28 27.52 2.65
CA SER A 290 8.30 26.70 1.41
C SER A 290 6.95 26.49 0.73
N CYS A 291 5.82 26.95 1.29
CA CYS A 291 4.48 26.50 0.85
C CYS A 291 3.38 27.58 0.75
N GLY A 292 3.78 28.85 0.55
CA GLY A 292 2.90 29.95 0.15
C GLY A 292 2.57 29.94 -1.34
#